data_AF-A0A2V7DR01-F1
#
_entry.id   AF-A0A2V7DR01-F1
#
_cell.length_a   1.000
_cell.length_b   1.000
_cell.length_c   1.000
_cell.angle_alpha   90.00
_cell.angle_beta   90.00
_cell.angle_gamma   90.00
#
_symmetry.space_group_name_H-M   'P 1'
#
loop_
_entity.id
_entity.type
_entity.pdbx_description
1 polymer ?
#
loop_
_entity_poly.entity_id
_entity_poly.type
_entity_poly.pdbx_seq_one_letter_code
_entity_poly.pdbx_strand_id
1 'polypeptide(L)'
;MNAERPQAAEVLDQLSTSLSRMLELLQVMVATIRPPSANTLPTVSATLSGIAEATEYAALKVLDEAEALQDDQARLTTALERLKIKLPTRDTEAAATWAEAAACSNALSARALKIMAAMEFQDLTAQHIDRTVSSIADVRERLRNVLAIFDVQVREVAAANDSPIGEVQRFIPCASSQALADSILAEHR
;
A
#
# COMPACT_ATOMS: atom_id res chain seq x y z
N MET A 1 36.91 -35.75 -46.99
CA MET A 1 36.07 -36.29 -45.90
C MET A 1 34.86 -35.40 -45.78
N ASN A 2 33.70 -35.95 -46.14
CA ASN A 2 32.44 -35.25 -46.35
C ASN A 2 31.88 -34.74 -45.02
N ALA A 3 31.51 -33.46 -44.97
CA ALA A 3 30.65 -32.93 -43.93
C ALA A 3 29.23 -33.47 -44.18
N GLU A 4 28.77 -34.39 -43.32
CA GLU A 4 27.39 -34.85 -43.29
C GLU A 4 26.47 -33.66 -43.03
N ARG A 5 25.64 -33.31 -44.01
CA ARG A 5 24.57 -32.34 -43.83
C ARG A 5 23.55 -32.96 -42.88
N PRO A 6 23.19 -32.33 -41.75
CA PRO A 6 22.14 -32.85 -40.89
C PRO A 6 20.86 -32.99 -41.73
N GLN A 7 20.19 -34.15 -41.61
CA GLN A 7 18.91 -34.37 -42.27
C GLN A 7 17.92 -33.34 -41.75
N ALA A 8 17.20 -32.66 -42.64
CA ALA A 8 16.26 -31.58 -42.28
C ALA A 8 15.25 -31.98 -41.18
N ALA A 9 14.93 -33.27 -41.07
CA ALA A 9 14.09 -33.82 -40.01
C ALA A 9 14.68 -33.66 -38.60
N GLU A 10 15.99 -33.85 -38.43
CA GLU A 10 16.67 -33.75 -37.13
C GLU A 10 16.75 -32.29 -36.65
N VAL A 11 16.94 -31.36 -37.59
CA VAL A 11 16.90 -29.92 -37.29
C VAL A 11 15.48 -29.47 -36.90
N LEU A 12 14.45 -29.99 -37.57
CA LEU A 12 13.06 -29.71 -37.23
C LEU A 12 12.66 -30.27 -35.86
N ASP A 13 13.14 -31.47 -35.51
CA ASP A 13 12.90 -32.10 -34.22
C ASP A 13 13.60 -31.35 -33.07
N GLN A 14 14.85 -30.92 -33.28
CA GLN A 14 15.55 -30.06 -32.32
C GLN A 14 14.87 -28.70 -32.15
N LEU A 15 14.37 -28.10 -33.24
CA LEU A 15 13.65 -26.82 -33.18
C LEU A 15 12.33 -26.98 -32.42
N SER A 16 11.56 -28.03 -32.71
CA SER A 16 10.33 -28.39 -31.99
C SER A 16 10.58 -28.57 -30.49
N THR A 17 11.61 -29.35 -30.14
CA THR A 17 11.97 -29.60 -28.74
C THR A 17 12.40 -28.32 -28.02
N SER A 18 13.16 -27.45 -28.69
CA SER A 18 13.56 -26.15 -28.15
C SER A 18 12.34 -25.23 -27.93
N LEU A 19 11.39 -25.22 -28.87
CA LEU A 19 10.18 -24.40 -28.80
C LEU A 19 9.25 -24.87 -27.68
N SER A 20 9.07 -26.19 -27.51
CA SER A 20 8.31 -26.77 -26.40
C SER A 20 8.92 -26.40 -25.04
N ARG A 21 10.25 -26.49 -24.88
CA ARG A 21 10.92 -26.06 -23.64
C ARG A 21 10.75 -24.57 -23.37
N MET A 22 10.80 -23.72 -24.40
CA MET A 22 10.54 -22.29 -24.24
C MET A 22 9.10 -22.01 -23.80
N LEU A 23 8.12 -22.75 -24.34
CA LEU A 23 6.72 -22.64 -23.93
C LEU A 23 6.51 -23.10 -22.47
N GLU A 24 7.13 -24.19 -22.05
CA GLU A 24 7.08 -24.65 -20.65
C GLU A 24 7.68 -23.60 -19.69
N LEU A 25 8.85 -23.05 -20.02
CA LEU A 25 9.48 -21.99 -19.22
C LEU A 25 8.60 -20.73 -19.14
N LEU A 26 7.97 -20.34 -20.25
CA LEU A 26 7.01 -19.23 -20.29
C LEU A 26 5.77 -19.51 -19.43
N GLN A 27 5.22 -20.72 -19.45
CA GLN A 27 4.08 -21.11 -18.62
C GLN A 27 4.43 -21.04 -17.12
N VAL A 28 5.61 -21.53 -16.73
CA VAL A 28 6.11 -21.43 -15.35
C VAL A 28 6.29 -19.96 -14.93
N MET A 29 6.84 -19.12 -15.80
CA MET A 29 7.00 -17.69 -15.53
C MET A 29 5.65 -16.97 -15.40
N VAL A 30 4.67 -17.29 -16.26
CA VAL A 30 3.30 -16.75 -16.16
C VAL A 30 2.63 -17.18 -14.86
N ALA A 31 2.75 -18.45 -14.48
CA ALA A 31 2.17 -19.00 -13.26
C ALA A 31 2.76 -18.37 -11.98
N THR A 32 4.02 -17.93 -12.02
CA THR A 32 4.68 -17.27 -10.89
C THR A 32 4.38 -15.77 -10.81
N ILE A 33 4.18 -15.09 -11.94
CA ILE A 33 3.92 -13.63 -12.00
C ILE A 33 2.45 -13.28 -11.81
N ARG A 34 1.53 -14.16 -12.25
CA ARG A 34 0.08 -13.92 -12.19
C ARG A 34 -0.44 -13.70 -10.76
N PRO A 35 -0.09 -14.52 -9.74
CA PRO A 35 -0.59 -14.31 -8.38
C PRO A 35 -0.13 -12.99 -7.74
N PRO A 36 1.15 -12.59 -7.80
CA PRO A 36 1.59 -11.29 -7.32
C PRO A 36 0.89 -10.10 -8.00
N SER A 37 0.70 -10.18 -9.32
CA SER A 37 0.06 -9.12 -10.11
C SER A 37 -1.42 -8.95 -9.78
N ALA A 38 -2.15 -10.06 -9.62
CA ALA A 38 -3.60 -10.04 -9.41
C ALA A 38 -4.00 -9.82 -7.94
N ASN A 39 -3.21 -10.31 -6.97
CA ASN A 39 -3.61 -10.34 -5.57
C ASN A 39 -2.69 -9.49 -4.69
N THR A 40 -1.38 -9.71 -4.78
CA THR A 40 -0.41 -9.09 -3.84
C THR A 40 -0.25 -7.60 -4.08
N LEU A 41 -0.01 -7.15 -5.33
CA LEU A 41 0.19 -5.73 -5.64
C LEU A 41 -1.06 -4.88 -5.32
N PRO A 42 -2.29 -5.29 -5.67
CA PRO A 42 -3.49 -4.55 -5.25
C PRO A 42 -3.65 -4.49 -3.73
N THR A 43 -3.36 -5.59 -3.03
CA THR A 43 -3.43 -5.63 -1.56
C THR A 43 -2.42 -4.67 -0.94
N VAL A 44 -1.16 -4.68 -1.39
CA VAL A 44 -0.13 -3.76 -0.91
C VAL A 44 -0.52 -2.31 -1.18
N SER A 45 -1.04 -2.02 -2.38
CA SER A 45 -1.55 -0.69 -2.72
C SER A 45 -2.66 -0.25 -1.77
N ALA A 46 -3.66 -1.09 -1.52
CA ALA A 46 -4.78 -0.78 -0.62
C ALA A 46 -4.31 -0.57 0.82
N THR A 47 -3.41 -1.42 1.31
CA THR A 47 -2.82 -1.29 2.66
C THR A 47 -2.04 0.01 2.79
N LEU A 48 -1.24 0.38 1.78
CA LEU A 48 -0.49 1.64 1.79
C LEU A 48 -1.42 2.85 1.81
N SER A 49 -2.47 2.86 0.98
CA SER A 49 -3.49 3.93 1.02
C SER A 49 -4.19 4.00 2.38
N GLY A 50 -4.55 2.85 2.97
CA GLY A 50 -5.14 2.82 4.30
C GLY A 50 -4.19 3.33 5.40
N ILE A 51 -2.88 3.07 5.26
CA ILE A 51 -1.87 3.65 6.15
C ILE A 51 -1.82 5.18 5.99
N ALA A 52 -1.81 5.70 4.76
CA ALA A 52 -1.82 7.14 4.52
C ALA A 52 -3.03 7.81 5.19
N GLU A 53 -4.25 7.31 4.95
CA GLU A 53 -5.48 7.83 5.55
C GLU A 53 -5.44 7.76 7.10
N ALA A 54 -5.00 6.64 7.66
CA ALA A 54 -4.90 6.48 9.11
C ALA A 54 -3.86 7.43 9.73
N THR A 55 -2.72 7.64 9.05
CA THR A 55 -1.70 8.59 9.49
C THR A 55 -2.19 10.03 9.39
N GLU A 56 -2.95 10.36 8.36
CA GLU A 56 -3.56 11.69 8.21
C GLU A 56 -4.58 11.97 9.30
N TYR A 57 -5.47 11.02 9.56
CA TYR A 57 -6.44 11.14 10.63
C TYR A 57 -5.79 11.28 12.01
N ALA A 58 -4.75 10.49 12.29
CA ALA A 58 -4.03 10.58 13.55
C ALA A 58 -3.32 11.93 13.71
N ALA A 59 -2.73 12.44 12.63
CA ALA A 59 -2.07 13.74 12.62
C ALA A 59 -3.04 14.90 12.83
N LEU A 60 -4.20 14.89 12.17
CA LEU A 60 -5.27 15.88 12.39
C LEU A 60 -5.70 15.90 13.86
N LYS A 61 -5.89 14.73 14.47
CA LYS A 61 -6.19 14.67 15.92
C LYS A 61 -5.09 15.27 16.80
N VAL A 62 -3.82 15.04 16.46
CA VAL A 62 -2.71 15.63 17.21
C VAL A 62 -2.72 17.15 17.07
N LEU A 63 -3.07 17.69 15.90
CA LEU A 63 -3.23 19.12 15.69
C LEU A 63 -4.40 19.68 16.50
N ASP A 64 -5.58 19.04 16.47
CA ASP A 64 -6.75 19.44 17.25
C ASP A 64 -6.44 19.50 18.76
N GLU A 65 -5.73 18.49 19.29
CA GLU A 65 -5.30 18.46 20.70
C GLU A 65 -4.24 19.53 21.01
N ALA A 66 -3.36 19.84 20.05
CA ALA A 66 -2.37 20.92 20.21
C ALA A 66 -3.02 22.31 20.22
N GLU A 67 -4.07 22.53 19.43
CA GLU A 67 -4.89 23.74 19.45
C GLU A 67 -5.66 23.85 20.78
N ALA A 68 -6.31 22.77 21.23
CA ALA A 68 -6.98 22.74 22.53
C ALA A 68 -6.02 23.05 23.69
N LEU A 69 -4.77 22.55 23.62
CA LEU A 69 -3.72 22.88 24.58
C LEU A 69 -3.35 24.37 24.57
N GLN A 70 -3.36 25.04 23.41
CA GLN A 70 -3.12 26.48 23.33
C GLN A 70 -4.28 27.28 23.95
N ASP A 71 -5.52 26.90 23.68
CA ASP A 71 -6.70 27.54 24.27
C ASP A 71 -6.68 27.41 25.79
N ASP A 72 -6.40 26.21 26.31
CA ASP A 72 -6.28 25.98 27.75
C ASP A 72 -5.10 26.74 28.35
N GLN A 73 -3.99 26.87 27.64
CA GLN A 73 -2.85 27.68 28.07
C GLN A 73 -3.21 29.18 28.15
N ALA A 74 -3.98 29.71 27.20
CA ALA A 74 -4.45 31.09 27.21
C ALA A 74 -5.41 31.35 28.39
N ARG A 75 -6.31 30.39 28.66
CA ARG A 75 -7.21 30.41 29.83
C ARG A 75 -6.42 30.36 31.13
N LEU A 76 -5.41 29.49 31.23
CA LEU A 76 -4.53 29.38 32.39
C LEU A 76 -3.75 30.68 32.63
N THR A 77 -3.21 31.29 31.58
CA THR A 77 -2.49 32.57 31.67
C THR A 77 -3.39 33.66 32.22
N THR A 78 -4.62 33.78 31.69
CA THR A 78 -5.62 34.74 32.18
C THR A 78 -5.97 34.49 33.65
N ALA A 79 -6.11 33.23 34.06
CA ALA A 79 -6.38 32.87 35.45
C ALA A 79 -5.20 33.22 36.37
N LEU A 80 -3.96 32.98 35.93
CA LEU A 80 -2.73 33.34 36.65
C LEU A 80 -2.61 34.87 36.80
N GLU A 81 -2.93 35.66 35.78
CA GLU A 81 -2.94 37.12 35.87
C GLU A 81 -3.97 37.63 36.88
N ARG A 82 -5.17 37.06 36.89
CA ARG A 82 -6.20 37.38 37.90
C ARG A 82 -5.76 37.00 39.32
N LEU A 83 -5.02 35.90 39.46
CA LEU A 83 -4.47 35.47 40.75
C LEU A 83 -3.37 36.42 41.22
N LYS A 84 -2.50 36.89 40.32
CA LYS A 84 -1.42 37.83 40.60
C LYS A 84 -1.91 39.10 41.29
N ILE A 85 -3.06 39.62 40.85
CA ILE A 85 -3.66 40.84 41.41
C ILE A 85 -4.08 40.65 42.88
N LYS A 86 -4.38 39.42 43.29
CA LYS A 86 -4.82 39.07 44.65
C LYS A 86 -3.66 38.70 45.57
N LEU A 87 -2.43 38.59 45.07
CA LEU A 87 -1.27 38.22 45.87
C LEU A 87 -0.83 39.37 46.79
N PRO A 88 -0.47 39.09 48.06
CA PRO A 88 0.11 40.09 48.94
C PRO A 88 1.47 40.55 48.43
N THR A 89 1.68 41.87 48.30
CA THR A 89 2.88 42.47 47.68
C THR A 89 4.19 42.20 48.44
N ARG A 90 4.11 41.70 49.69
CA ARG A 90 5.27 41.42 50.54
C ARG A 90 5.64 39.94 50.62
N ASP A 91 4.88 39.07 49.96
CA ASP A 91 5.13 37.63 49.98
C ASP A 91 6.03 37.23 48.81
N THR A 92 7.33 37.11 49.08
CA THR A 92 8.35 36.72 48.10
C THR A 92 8.23 35.27 47.66
N GLU A 93 7.70 34.39 48.51
CA GLU A 93 7.52 32.97 48.19
C GLU A 93 6.36 32.79 47.22
N ALA A 94 5.22 33.43 47.52
CA ALA A 94 4.07 33.42 46.61
C ALA A 94 4.40 34.02 45.23
N ALA A 95 5.23 35.09 45.20
CA ALA A 95 5.70 35.68 43.95
C ALA A 95 6.59 34.73 43.13
N ALA A 96 7.46 33.95 43.79
CA ALA A 96 8.30 32.95 43.13
C ALA A 96 7.46 31.80 42.55
N THR A 97 6.52 31.24 43.32
CA THR A 97 5.61 30.19 42.84
C THR A 97 4.75 30.66 41.67
N TRP A 98 4.30 31.92 41.69
CA TRP A 98 3.58 32.50 40.55
C TRP A 98 4.46 32.59 39.30
N ALA A 99 5.71 33.03 39.45
CA ALA A 99 6.65 33.14 38.35
C ALA A 99 6.96 31.75 37.74
N GLU A 100 7.12 30.72 38.56
CA GLU A 100 7.27 29.33 38.10
C GLU A 100 6.03 28.84 37.35
N ALA A 101 4.83 29.08 37.88
CA ALA A 101 3.57 28.70 37.21
C ALA A 101 3.40 29.40 35.86
N ALA A 102 3.72 30.70 35.78
CA ALA A 102 3.70 31.46 34.54
C ALA A 102 4.75 30.95 33.53
N ALA A 103 5.97 30.65 33.98
CA ALA A 103 7.01 30.07 33.14
C ALA A 103 6.60 28.69 32.60
N CYS A 104 5.98 27.84 33.43
CA CYS A 104 5.48 26.53 33.03
C CYS A 104 4.34 26.64 31.99
N SER A 105 3.41 27.57 32.19
CA SER A 105 2.34 27.87 31.24
C SER A 105 2.89 28.31 29.88
N ASN A 106 3.85 29.23 29.86
CA ASN A 106 4.49 29.67 28.62
C ASN A 106 5.25 28.54 27.91
N ALA A 107 5.91 27.67 28.69
CA ALA A 107 6.58 26.49 28.15
C ALA A 107 5.59 25.50 27.50
N LEU A 108 4.36 25.40 28.01
CA LEU A 108 3.31 24.57 27.41
C LEU A 108 2.91 25.07 26.01
N SER A 109 2.70 26.38 25.85
CA SER A 109 2.41 26.99 24.55
C SER A 109 3.53 26.75 23.53
N ALA A 110 4.78 26.93 23.95
CA ALA A 110 5.95 26.67 23.11
C ALA A 110 6.07 25.19 22.69
N ARG A 111 5.62 24.25 23.54
CA ARG A 111 5.58 22.81 23.20
C ARG A 111 4.47 22.50 22.22
N ALA A 112 3.27 23.07 22.39
CA ALA A 112 2.17 22.89 21.45
C ALA A 112 2.55 23.37 20.04
N LEU A 113 3.19 24.55 19.92
CA LEU A 113 3.71 25.05 18.65
C LEU A 113 4.74 24.10 18.01
N LYS A 114 5.62 23.50 18.82
CA LYS A 114 6.60 22.51 18.31
C LYS A 114 5.92 21.23 17.83
N ILE A 115 4.86 20.79 18.48
CA ILE A 115 4.07 19.62 18.05
C ILE A 115 3.44 19.92 16.69
N MET A 116 2.78 21.07 16.54
CA MET A 116 2.18 21.46 15.27
C MET A 116 3.22 21.58 14.14
N ALA A 117 4.38 22.19 14.40
CA ALA A 117 5.46 22.28 13.42
C ALA A 117 6.04 20.89 13.05
N ALA A 118 6.16 19.98 14.03
CA ALA A 118 6.63 18.62 13.77
C ALA A 118 5.63 17.81 12.93
N MET A 119 4.36 18.19 12.89
CA MET A 119 3.35 17.51 12.07
C MET A 119 3.43 17.84 10.58
N GLU A 120 4.22 18.84 10.15
CA GLU A 120 4.40 19.18 8.72
C GLU A 120 4.92 18.00 7.87
N PHE A 121 5.59 17.02 8.48
CA PHE A 121 6.07 15.80 7.78
C PHE A 121 4.94 14.87 7.30
N GLN A 122 3.71 15.05 7.78
CA GLN A 122 2.56 14.25 7.37
C GLN A 122 2.27 14.39 5.86
N ASP A 123 2.25 15.62 5.33
CA ASP A 123 1.98 15.88 3.92
C ASP A 123 3.04 15.21 3.02
N LEU A 124 4.31 15.33 3.40
CA LEU A 124 5.40 14.63 2.71
C LEU A 124 5.20 13.12 2.74
N THR A 125 4.78 12.56 3.88
CA THR A 125 4.54 11.12 4.04
C THR A 125 3.40 10.64 3.14
N ALA A 126 2.28 11.38 3.10
CA ALA A 126 1.15 11.09 2.22
C ALA A 126 1.58 11.10 0.74
N GLN A 127 2.30 12.14 0.31
CA GLN A 127 2.82 12.22 -1.06
C GLN A 127 3.78 11.08 -1.41
N HIS A 128 4.63 10.65 -0.48
CA HIS A 128 5.53 9.51 -0.70
C HIS A 128 4.76 8.20 -0.85
N ILE A 129 3.71 8.00 -0.05
CA ILE A 129 2.83 6.83 -0.16
C ILE A 129 2.09 6.86 -1.50
N ASP A 130 1.52 7.99 -1.90
CA ASP A 130 0.79 8.14 -3.16
C ASP A 130 1.66 7.84 -4.38
N ARG A 131 2.90 8.35 -4.41
CA ARG A 131 3.87 8.02 -5.47
C ARG A 131 4.20 6.54 -5.51
N THR A 132 4.29 5.90 -4.34
CA THR A 132 4.56 4.45 -4.23
C THR A 132 3.38 3.64 -4.75
N VAL A 133 2.15 4.01 -4.36
CA VAL A 133 0.91 3.41 -4.85
C VAL A 133 0.78 3.55 -6.36
N SER A 134 1.05 4.73 -6.92
CA SER A 134 1.05 4.95 -8.37
C SER A 134 2.09 4.08 -9.08
N SER A 135 3.31 3.97 -8.53
CA SER A 135 4.36 3.12 -9.10
C SER A 135 3.97 1.63 -9.09
N ILE A 136 3.30 1.17 -8.03
CA ILE A 136 2.76 -0.20 -7.93
C ILE A 136 1.67 -0.42 -8.99
N ALA A 137 0.79 0.56 -9.20
CA ALA A 137 -0.25 0.50 -10.22
C ALA A 137 0.34 0.40 -11.64
N ASP A 138 1.40 1.17 -11.93
CA ASP A 138 2.12 1.12 -13.20
C ASP A 138 2.80 -0.23 -13.44
N VAL A 139 3.47 -0.77 -12.41
CA VAL A 139 4.08 -2.11 -12.47
C VAL A 139 3.00 -3.16 -12.72
N ARG A 140 1.87 -3.07 -12.03
CA ARG A 140 0.74 -3.98 -12.22
C ARG A 140 0.24 -3.95 -13.65
N GLU A 141 0.06 -2.76 -14.24
CA GLU A 141 -0.43 -2.65 -15.62
C GLU A 141 0.56 -3.21 -16.62
N ARG A 142 1.87 -2.96 -16.43
CA ARG A 142 2.92 -3.58 -17.26
C ARG A 142 2.89 -5.09 -17.17
N LEU A 143 2.78 -5.65 -15.96
CA LEU A 143 2.66 -7.10 -15.76
C LEU A 143 1.38 -7.65 -16.40
N ARG A 144 0.26 -6.93 -16.30
CA ARG A 144 -1.01 -7.31 -16.93
C ARG A 144 -0.88 -7.36 -18.45
N ASN A 145 -0.23 -6.37 -19.06
CA ASN A 145 0.02 -6.33 -20.50
C ASN A 145 0.93 -7.48 -20.95
N VAL A 146 2.00 -7.76 -20.20
CA VAL A 146 2.88 -8.90 -20.46
C VAL A 146 2.12 -10.22 -20.37
N LEU A 147 1.32 -10.40 -19.32
CA LEU A 147 0.47 -11.58 -19.14
C LEU A 147 -0.55 -11.72 -20.27
N ALA A 148 -1.16 -10.63 -20.73
CA ALA A 148 -2.14 -10.65 -21.82
C ALA A 148 -1.50 -11.11 -23.15
N ILE A 149 -0.28 -10.66 -23.46
CA ILE A 149 0.47 -11.11 -24.65
C ILE A 149 0.69 -12.64 -24.59
N PHE A 150 1.07 -13.16 -23.41
CA PHE A 150 1.32 -14.60 -23.26
C PHE A 150 0.03 -15.43 -23.23
N ASP A 151 -1.05 -14.93 -22.65
CA ASP A 151 -2.35 -15.64 -22.63
C ASP A 151 -2.92 -15.79 -24.05
N VAL A 152 -2.72 -14.78 -24.91
CA VAL A 152 -3.07 -14.84 -26.35
C VAL A 152 -2.21 -15.87 -27.08
N GLN A 153 -0.89 -15.89 -26.84
CA GLN A 153 0.02 -16.83 -27.51
C GLN A 153 -0.22 -18.28 -27.08
N VAL A 154 -0.48 -18.55 -25.79
CA VAL A 154 -0.80 -19.90 -25.30
C VAL A 154 -2.12 -20.39 -25.91
N ARG A 155 -3.11 -19.50 -26.08
CA ARG A 155 -4.40 -19.86 -26.68
C ARG A 155 -4.31 -20.12 -28.19
N GLU A 156 -3.51 -19.33 -28.93
CA GLU A 156 -3.28 -19.55 -30.36
C GLU A 156 -2.47 -20.84 -30.63
N VAL A 157 -1.44 -21.14 -29.83
CA VAL A 157 -0.66 -22.37 -29.96
C VAL A 157 -1.48 -23.60 -29.58
N ALA A 158 -2.32 -23.51 -28.54
CA ALA A 158 -3.24 -24.59 -28.19
C ALA A 158 -4.28 -24.86 -29.30
N ALA A 159 -4.81 -23.79 -29.93
CA ALA A 159 -5.75 -23.93 -31.05
C ALA A 159 -5.09 -24.45 -32.34
N ALA A 160 -3.79 -24.16 -32.57
CA ALA A 160 -3.05 -24.66 -33.72
C ALA A 160 -2.66 -26.15 -33.60
N ASN A 161 -2.55 -26.67 -32.39
CA ASN A 161 -2.24 -28.08 -32.12
C ASN A 161 -3.48 -28.99 -32.10
N ASP A 162 -4.68 -28.44 -32.26
CA ASP A 162 -5.96 -29.17 -32.21
C ASP A 162 -6.35 -29.78 -33.58
N SER A 163 -5.45 -30.58 -34.15
CA SER A 163 -5.85 -31.71 -35.01
C SER A 163 -6.17 -32.91 -34.10
N PRO A 164 -7.11 -33.79 -34.49
CA PRO A 164 -8.01 -34.44 -33.55
C PRO A 164 -7.35 -35.63 -32.84
N ILE A 165 -6.59 -35.39 -31.78
CA ILE A 165 -6.26 -36.43 -30.79
C ILE A 165 -6.25 -35.82 -29.39
N GLY A 166 -7.29 -36.12 -28.61
CA GLY A 166 -7.27 -36.05 -27.16
C GLY A 166 -8.04 -34.88 -26.57
N GLU A 167 -9.28 -35.14 -26.16
CA GLU A 167 -10.08 -34.26 -25.30
C GLU A 167 -9.30 -33.87 -24.04
N VAL A 168 -8.79 -32.65 -23.98
CA VAL A 168 -8.38 -32.01 -22.73
C VAL A 168 -9.54 -31.15 -22.26
N GLN A 169 -10.11 -31.53 -21.12
CA GLN A 169 -11.24 -30.88 -20.45
C GLN A 169 -11.09 -29.35 -20.46
N ARG A 170 -12.06 -28.71 -21.12
CA ARG A 170 -12.30 -27.27 -21.04
C ARG A 170 -12.40 -26.88 -19.57
N PHE A 171 -11.43 -26.09 -19.10
CA PHE A 171 -11.59 -25.30 -17.89
C PHE A 171 -12.81 -24.41 -18.08
N ILE A 172 -13.84 -24.62 -17.27
CA ILE A 172 -15.02 -23.76 -17.20
C ILE A 172 -14.65 -22.60 -16.26
N PRO A 173 -14.56 -21.35 -16.73
CA PRO A 173 -14.49 -20.22 -15.82
C PRO A 173 -15.91 -19.71 -15.60
N CYS A 174 -16.51 -20.02 -14.44
CA CYS A 174 -17.43 -19.10 -13.76
C CYS A 174 -17.94 -19.72 -12.45
N ALA A 175 -17.35 -19.29 -11.34
CA ALA A 175 -18.11 -19.09 -10.12
C ALA A 175 -17.78 -17.66 -9.68
N SER A 176 -18.74 -16.75 -9.84
CA SER A 176 -18.63 -15.41 -9.25
C SER A 176 -18.35 -15.56 -7.75
N SER A 177 -17.50 -14.70 -7.19
CA SER A 177 -17.16 -14.70 -5.75
C SER A 177 -18.38 -14.71 -4.83
N GLN A 178 -19.53 -14.26 -5.35
CA GLN A 178 -20.82 -14.24 -4.68
C GLN A 178 -21.43 -15.63 -4.48
N ALA A 179 -21.31 -16.53 -5.45
CA ALA A 179 -21.80 -17.91 -5.32
C ALA A 179 -20.99 -18.73 -4.28
N LEU A 180 -19.71 -18.39 -4.11
CA LEU A 180 -18.84 -19.00 -3.09
C LEU A 180 -19.11 -18.42 -1.69
N ALA A 181 -19.44 -17.13 -1.60
CA ALA A 181 -19.85 -16.50 -0.34
C ALA A 181 -21.19 -17.06 0.17
N ASP A 182 -22.14 -17.27 -0.74
CA ASP A 182 -23.46 -17.81 -0.41
C ASP A 182 -23.39 -19.29 0.03
N SER A 183 -22.46 -20.10 -0.52
CA SER A 183 -22.31 -21.49 -0.10
C SER A 183 -21.72 -21.63 1.31
N ILE A 184 -20.77 -20.77 1.68
CA ILE A 184 -20.14 -20.77 3.01
C ILE A 184 -21.16 -20.34 4.10
N LEU A 185 -22.05 -19.39 3.78
CA LEU A 185 -23.11 -18.97 4.69
C LEU A 185 -24.20 -20.04 4.87
N ALA A 186 -24.42 -20.89 3.87
CA ALA A 186 -25.39 -21.98 3.94
C ALA A 186 -24.90 -23.19 4.76
N GLU A 187 -23.59 -23.43 4.80
CA GLU A 187 -22.98 -24.58 5.52
C GLU A 187 -22.87 -24.36 7.04
N HIS A 188 -23.01 -23.11 7.49
CA HIS A 188 -22.96 -22.71 8.91
C HIS A 188 -24.33 -22.38 9.53
N ARG A 189 -25.44 -22.84 8.92
CA ARG A 189 -26.79 -22.87 9.51
C ARG A 189 -27.20 -24.28 9.88
#